data_AF-A0A5D0U0H8-F1
#
_entry.id   AF-A0A5D0U0H8-F1
#
_cell.length_a   1.000
_cell.length_b   1.000
_cell.length_c   1.000
_cell.angle_alpha   90.00
_cell.angle_beta   90.00
_cell.angle_gamma   90.00
#
_symmetry.space_group_name_H-M   'P 1'
#
loop_
_entity.id
_entity.type
_entity.pdbx_description
1 polymer ?
#
loop_
_entity_poly.entity_id
_entity_poly.type
_entity_poly.pdbx_seq_one_letter_code
_entity_poly.pdbx_strand_id
1 'polypeptide(L)'
;MATSLAAAALLGLLTFLATTRRGLREERPHDGHPESLTAVLGPGDEEYLAWLADHHWPGDEYLDLEHEWAEELEHAETPGCYVSPLCPQCNLRREDVWPCPNCGRLLHSSCGHGMRRRQVQRPYRTHATSSDAVIAEWICTGCTSVVGLDVDHGDEPDGGLLR
;
A
#
# COMPACT_ATOMS: atom_id res chain seq x y z
N MET A 1 -63.90 -22.23 6.88
CA MET A 1 -63.72 -20.76 6.82
C MET A 1 -62.40 -20.27 7.44
N ALA A 2 -61.70 -21.05 8.28
CA ALA A 2 -60.42 -20.64 8.88
C ALA A 2 -59.20 -20.78 7.94
N THR A 3 -59.25 -21.70 6.97
CA THR A 3 -58.14 -21.97 6.04
C THR A 3 -57.94 -20.88 4.98
N SER A 4 -59.03 -20.21 4.58
CA SER A 4 -59.00 -19.12 3.59
C SER A 4 -58.34 -17.85 4.13
N LEU A 5 -58.49 -17.56 5.43
CA LEU A 5 -57.86 -16.41 6.09
C LEU A 5 -56.35 -16.62 6.28
N ALA A 6 -55.93 -17.85 6.61
CA ALA A 6 -54.51 -18.19 6.74
C ALA A 6 -53.76 -18.07 5.39
N ALA A 7 -54.39 -18.50 4.29
CA ALA A 7 -53.80 -18.39 2.95
C ALA A 7 -53.66 -16.92 2.50
N ALA A 8 -54.66 -16.07 2.78
CA ALA A 8 -54.61 -14.65 2.47
C ALA A 8 -53.55 -13.89 3.28
N ALA A 9 -53.39 -14.24 4.57
CA ALA A 9 -52.35 -13.66 5.42
C ALA A 9 -50.94 -14.07 4.98
N LEU A 10 -50.75 -15.34 4.58
CA LEU A 10 -49.48 -15.83 4.02
C LEU A 10 -49.15 -15.18 2.68
N LEU A 11 -50.14 -15.04 1.78
CA LEU A 11 -49.96 -14.33 0.51
C LEU A 11 -49.59 -12.86 0.74
N GLY A 12 -50.27 -12.17 1.66
CA GLY A 12 -49.95 -10.79 2.03
C GLY A 12 -48.52 -10.64 2.57
N LEU A 13 -48.11 -11.52 3.50
CA LEU A 13 -46.76 -11.51 4.08
C LEU A 13 -45.69 -11.81 3.01
N LEU A 14 -45.94 -12.78 2.13
CA LEU A 14 -45.01 -13.12 1.03
C LEU A 14 -44.90 -11.98 0.01
N THR A 15 -46.00 -11.29 -0.31
CA THR A 15 -45.95 -10.11 -1.18
C THR A 15 -45.21 -8.95 -0.52
N PHE A 16 -45.40 -8.71 0.79
CA PHE A 16 -44.70 -7.66 1.52
C PHE A 16 -43.19 -7.93 1.60
N LEU A 17 -42.79 -9.17 1.91
CA LEU A 17 -41.39 -9.60 1.90
C LEU A 17 -40.76 -9.57 0.49
N ALA A 18 -41.53 -9.84 -0.55
CA ALA A 18 -41.06 -9.72 -1.93
C ALA A 18 -40.88 -8.25 -2.36
N THR A 19 -41.72 -7.33 -1.87
CA THR A 19 -41.57 -5.89 -2.16
C THR A 19 -40.42 -5.25 -1.39
N THR A 20 -40.20 -5.61 -0.12
CA THR A 20 -39.06 -5.09 0.66
C THR A 20 -37.73 -5.61 0.12
N ARG A 21 -37.68 -6.86 -0.37
CA ARG A 21 -36.49 -7.42 -1.03
C ARG A 21 -36.24 -6.84 -2.43
N ARG A 22 -37.28 -6.37 -3.13
CA ARG A 22 -37.13 -5.74 -4.46
C ARG A 22 -36.64 -4.31 -4.36
N GLY A 23 -37.03 -3.55 -3.33
CA GLY A 23 -36.47 -2.22 -3.07
C GLY A 23 -34.98 -2.22 -2.70
N LEU A 24 -34.46 -3.36 -2.22
CA LEU A 24 -33.02 -3.57 -1.97
C LEU A 24 -32.26 -4.15 -3.18
N ARG A 25 -32.96 -4.43 -4.28
CA ARG A 25 -32.37 -5.11 -5.45
C ARG A 25 -32.73 -4.35 -6.73
N GLU A 26 -32.41 -3.06 -6.72
CA GLU A 26 -32.25 -2.27 -7.92
C GLU A 26 -30.77 -2.37 -8.37
N GLU A 27 -30.60 -2.99 -9.54
CA GLU A 27 -29.42 -2.98 -10.44
C GLU A 27 -28.05 -3.43 -9.90
N ARG A 28 -27.76 -4.73 -10.05
CA ARG A 28 -26.42 -5.18 -10.44
C ARG A 28 -26.37 -5.29 -11.98
N PRO A 29 -25.53 -4.49 -12.63
CA PRO A 29 -24.63 -5.06 -13.61
C PRO A 29 -23.21 -4.53 -13.37
N HIS A 30 -22.28 -5.43 -13.09
CA HIS A 30 -21.01 -5.45 -13.80
C HIS A 30 -20.25 -6.73 -13.45
N ASP A 31 -20.12 -7.62 -14.44
CA ASP A 31 -18.96 -8.50 -14.60
C ASP A 31 -17.73 -7.62 -14.92
N GLY A 32 -17.37 -6.76 -13.98
CA GLY A 32 -16.25 -5.83 -14.06
C GLY A 32 -15.44 -5.97 -12.78
N HIS A 33 -14.12 -6.02 -12.92
CA HIS A 33 -13.17 -5.92 -11.81
C HIS A 33 -13.56 -4.77 -10.88
N PRO A 34 -13.38 -4.88 -9.54
CA PRO A 34 -13.89 -3.90 -8.59
C PRO A 34 -13.46 -2.48 -8.97
N GLU A 35 -14.43 -1.58 -8.97
CA GLU A 35 -14.19 -0.16 -9.19
C GLU A 35 -13.30 0.35 -8.06
N SER A 36 -12.04 0.65 -8.42
CA SER A 36 -10.97 1.31 -7.65
C SER A 36 -10.88 1.05 -6.13
N LEU A 37 -9.67 0.76 -5.65
CA LEU A 37 -9.31 0.82 -4.22
C LEU A 37 -9.59 2.19 -3.54
N THR A 38 -10.02 3.18 -4.31
CA THR A 38 -10.34 4.54 -3.88
C THR A 38 -11.81 4.91 -4.11
N ALA A 39 -12.72 3.95 -4.36
CA ALA A 39 -14.13 4.27 -4.48
C ALA A 39 -14.62 4.92 -3.18
N VAL A 40 -15.26 6.09 -3.28
CA VAL A 40 -15.85 6.77 -2.12
C VAL A 40 -17.03 5.93 -1.66
N LEU A 41 -16.94 5.41 -0.43
CA LEU A 41 -17.97 4.56 0.15
C LEU A 41 -19.14 5.41 0.62
N GLY A 42 -20.33 4.79 0.63
CA GLY A 42 -21.47 5.38 1.32
C GLY A 42 -21.30 5.24 2.84
N PRO A 43 -21.89 6.13 3.66
CA PRO A 43 -21.73 6.08 5.12
C PRO A 43 -22.09 4.73 5.75
N GLY A 44 -23.12 4.05 5.23
CA GLY A 44 -23.52 2.73 5.73
C GLY A 44 -22.55 1.61 5.37
N ASP A 45 -21.87 1.71 4.24
CA ASP A 45 -20.84 0.74 3.84
C ASP A 45 -19.58 0.95 4.68
N GLU A 46 -19.21 2.20 4.97
CA GLU A 46 -18.13 2.55 5.89
C GLU A 46 -18.39 2.01 7.30
N GLU A 47 -19.58 2.24 7.86
CA GLU A 47 -19.98 1.71 9.16
C GLU A 47 -19.95 0.18 9.20
N TYR A 48 -20.39 -0.48 8.13
CA TYR A 48 -20.36 -1.94 8.04
C TYR A 48 -18.93 -2.48 8.01
N LEU A 49 -18.02 -1.84 7.26
CA LEU A 49 -16.61 -2.24 7.21
C LEU A 49 -15.89 -1.97 8.53
N ALA A 50 -16.16 -0.83 9.18
CA ALA A 50 -15.63 -0.52 10.50
C ALA A 50 -16.07 -1.56 11.54
N TRP A 51 -17.36 -1.94 11.53
CA TRP A 51 -17.86 -3.02 12.38
C TRP A 51 -17.21 -4.38 12.07
N LEU A 52 -17.01 -4.68 10.78
CA LEU A 52 -16.39 -5.94 10.36
C LEU A 52 -14.93 -6.01 10.81
N ALA A 53 -14.19 -4.89 10.73
CA ALA A 53 -12.82 -4.79 11.21
C ALA A 53 -12.74 -5.01 12.73
N ASP A 54 -13.57 -4.31 13.52
CA ASP A 54 -13.64 -4.47 14.98
C ASP A 54 -13.96 -5.92 15.38
N HIS A 55 -14.87 -6.57 14.65
CA HIS A 55 -15.25 -7.95 14.94
C HIS A 55 -14.13 -8.97 14.64
N HIS A 56 -13.43 -8.81 13.53
CA HIS A 56 -12.43 -9.78 13.09
C HIS A 56 -11.03 -9.52 13.63
N TRP A 57 -10.77 -8.30 14.10
CA TRP A 57 -9.46 -7.89 14.60
C TRP A 57 -9.56 -7.19 15.96
N PRO A 58 -10.09 -7.87 17.00
CA PRO A 58 -10.22 -7.26 18.31
C PRO A 58 -8.83 -6.97 18.90
N GLY A 59 -8.56 -5.70 19.22
CA GLY A 59 -7.25 -5.24 19.68
C GLY A 59 -6.25 -5.08 18.54
N ASP A 60 -6.64 -4.34 17.50
CA ASP A 60 -5.78 -4.07 16.35
C ASP A 60 -4.60 -3.19 16.75
N GLU A 61 -3.45 -3.84 16.98
CA GLU A 61 -2.18 -3.20 17.28
C GLU A 61 -1.79 -2.14 16.24
N TYR A 62 -2.23 -2.27 14.98
CA TYR A 62 -1.99 -1.27 13.94
C TYR A 62 -2.88 -0.04 14.10
N LEU A 63 -4.15 -0.22 14.48
CA LEU A 63 -5.06 0.89 14.75
C LEU A 63 -4.60 1.69 15.97
N ASP A 64 -4.12 1.00 17.01
CA ASP A 64 -3.53 1.63 18.19
C ASP A 64 -2.26 2.44 17.82
N LEU A 65 -1.38 1.88 16.98
CA LEU A 65 -0.22 2.60 16.44
C LEU A 65 -0.62 3.81 15.56
N GLU A 66 -1.65 3.67 14.73
CA GLU A 66 -2.17 4.77 13.92
C GLU A 66 -2.71 5.91 14.79
N HIS A 67 -3.40 5.59 15.89
CA HIS A 67 -3.84 6.57 16.87
C HIS A 67 -2.66 7.27 17.56
N GLU A 68 -1.66 6.53 18.01
CA GLU A 68 -0.42 7.09 18.59
C GLU A 68 0.28 8.05 17.61
N TRP A 69 0.37 7.67 16.32
CA TRP A 69 0.96 8.51 15.28
C TRP A 69 0.10 9.73 14.97
N ALA A 70 -1.22 9.61 14.97
CA ALA A 70 -2.12 10.74 14.76
C ALA A 70 -1.95 11.79 15.88
N GLU A 71 -1.84 11.35 17.14
CA GLU A 71 -1.55 12.22 18.28
C GLU A 71 -0.17 12.89 18.17
N GLU A 72 0.87 12.16 17.75
CA GLU A 72 2.21 12.70 17.52
C GLU A 72 2.23 13.75 16.39
N LEU A 73 1.48 13.52 15.31
CA LEU A 73 1.38 14.41 14.16
C LEU A 73 0.51 15.65 14.43
N GLU A 74 -0.52 15.56 15.27
CA GLU A 74 -1.36 16.70 15.66
C GLU A 74 -0.61 17.67 16.60
N HIS A 75 0.30 17.16 17.43
CA HIS A 75 1.15 17.98 18.31
C HIS A 75 2.42 18.50 17.63
N ALA A 76 2.75 18.01 16.43
CA ALA A 76 3.81 18.57 15.61
C ALA A 76 3.31 19.86 14.93
N GLU A 77 3.37 20.99 15.65
CA GLU A 77 3.20 22.32 15.03
C GLU A 77 4.23 22.47 13.89
N THR A 78 3.73 22.40 12.65
CA THR A 78 4.44 22.39 11.35
C THR A 78 4.85 20.98 10.90
N PRO A 79 4.25 20.42 9.82
CA PRO A 79 4.85 19.27 9.17
C PRO A 79 6.15 19.79 8.58
N GLY A 80 7.27 19.49 9.26
CA GLY A 80 8.58 19.70 8.71
C GLY A 80 8.67 18.85 7.46
N CYS A 81 8.29 19.42 6.31
CA CYS A 81 8.51 18.83 5.00
C CYS A 81 9.92 18.28 5.01
N TYR A 82 10.08 16.96 4.96
CA TYR A 82 11.41 16.35 4.98
C TYR A 82 12.22 16.97 3.84
N VAL A 83 13.11 17.89 4.16
CA VAL A 83 13.90 18.58 3.16
C VAL A 83 15.03 17.63 2.81
N SER A 84 14.83 16.87 1.73
CA SER A 84 15.85 15.96 1.20
C SER A 84 17.19 16.72 1.07
N PRO A 85 18.30 16.15 1.60
CA PRO A 85 19.59 16.81 1.58
C PRO A 85 20.08 17.04 0.15
N LEU A 86 20.89 18.08 -0.04
CA LEU A 86 21.57 18.30 -1.32
C LEU A 86 22.67 17.26 -1.48
N CYS A 87 22.69 16.57 -2.62
CA CYS A 87 23.84 15.74 -2.97
C CYS A 87 25.06 16.65 -3.24
N PRO A 88 26.20 16.44 -2.57
CA PRO A 88 27.38 17.30 -2.74
C PRO A 88 28.06 17.18 -4.11
N GLN A 89 27.72 16.15 -4.90
CA GLN A 89 28.33 15.90 -6.21
C GLN A 89 27.55 16.55 -7.36
N CYS A 90 26.24 16.38 -7.42
CA CYS A 90 25.41 16.91 -8.50
C CYS A 90 24.56 18.11 -8.07
N ASN A 91 24.59 18.49 -6.79
CA ASN A 91 23.86 19.61 -6.20
C ASN A 91 22.34 19.57 -6.43
N LEU A 92 21.78 18.36 -6.55
CA LEU A 92 20.34 18.13 -6.68
C LEU A 92 19.76 17.71 -5.32
N ARG A 93 18.57 18.22 -5.00
CA ARG A 93 17.69 17.65 -3.96
C ARG A 93 16.80 16.63 -4.64
N ARG A 94 16.94 15.37 -4.26
CA ARG A 94 16.09 14.30 -4.74
C ARG A 94 15.75 13.39 -3.58
N GLU A 95 14.61 12.72 -3.69
CA GLU A 95 14.13 11.73 -2.72
C GLU A 95 15.11 10.56 -2.59
N ASP A 96 15.96 10.36 -3.59
CA ASP A 96 17.00 9.35 -3.63
C ASP A 96 18.37 9.87 -3.11
N VAL A 97 18.36 10.89 -2.23
CA VAL A 97 19.53 11.31 -1.44
C VAL A 97 19.27 11.01 0.05
N TRP A 98 20.08 10.12 0.64
CA TRP A 98 19.88 9.67 2.02
C TRP A 98 21.21 9.45 2.76
N PRO A 99 21.25 9.53 4.10
CA PRO A 99 22.45 9.18 4.87
C PRO A 99 22.64 7.66 4.96
N CYS A 100 23.88 7.19 4.93
CA CYS A 100 24.22 5.80 5.20
C CYS A 100 23.81 5.44 6.65
N PRO A 101 23.02 4.37 6.87
CA PRO A 101 22.54 4.03 8.22
C PRO A 101 23.66 3.67 9.20
N ASN A 102 24.83 3.25 8.69
CA ASN A 102 25.94 2.82 9.53
C ASN A 102 26.96 3.93 9.84
N CYS A 103 27.12 4.94 8.97
CA CYS A 103 28.15 5.98 9.17
C CYS A 103 27.72 7.41 8.84
N GLY A 104 26.47 7.63 8.43
CA GLY A 104 25.91 8.94 8.13
C GLY A 104 26.40 9.60 6.84
N ARG A 105 27.35 8.98 6.09
CA ARG A 105 27.79 9.51 4.78
C ARG A 105 26.59 9.63 3.84
N LEU A 106 26.43 10.79 3.18
CA LEU A 106 25.39 10.98 2.17
C LEU A 106 25.60 10.07 0.96
N LEU A 107 24.51 9.45 0.53
CA LEU A 107 24.39 8.51 -0.57
C LEU A 107 23.41 9.09 -1.59
N HIS A 108 23.67 8.91 -2.88
CA HIS A 108 22.75 9.29 -3.93
C HIS A 108 22.76 8.24 -5.04
N SER A 109 21.65 7.51 -5.24
CA SER A 109 21.60 6.43 -6.24
C SER A 109 21.74 6.93 -7.66
N SER A 110 21.05 8.02 -8.04
CA SER A 110 21.04 8.50 -9.43
C SER A 110 22.42 8.88 -9.94
N CYS A 111 23.26 9.50 -9.11
CA CYS A 111 24.62 9.93 -9.51
C CYS A 111 25.75 9.03 -8.96
N GLY A 112 25.40 8.02 -8.15
CA GLY A 112 26.35 7.12 -7.51
C GLY A 112 27.18 7.75 -6.38
N HIS A 113 26.83 8.94 -5.88
CA HIS A 113 27.62 9.58 -4.84
C HIS A 113 27.65 8.73 -3.57
N GLY A 114 28.83 8.61 -2.97
CA GLY A 114 29.02 7.92 -1.69
C GLY A 114 28.92 6.39 -1.77
N MET A 115 28.59 5.82 -2.94
CA MET A 115 28.38 4.40 -3.13
C MET A 115 29.19 3.83 -4.30
N ARG A 116 29.44 2.53 -4.27
CA ARG A 116 30.05 1.79 -5.38
C ARG A 116 29.31 0.48 -5.61
N ARG A 117 29.17 0.10 -6.87
CA ARG A 117 28.56 -1.18 -7.24
C ARG A 117 29.57 -2.32 -7.14
N ARG A 118 29.17 -3.43 -6.53
CA ARG A 118 29.92 -4.69 -6.45
C ARG A 118 29.09 -5.80 -7.06
N GLN A 119 29.57 -6.41 -8.15
CA GLN A 119 28.97 -7.62 -8.71
C GLN A 119 29.08 -8.77 -7.71
N VAL A 120 27.98 -9.52 -7.53
CA VAL A 120 28.00 -10.73 -6.71
C VAL A 120 28.37 -11.93 -7.58
N GLN A 121 29.28 -12.78 -7.09
CA GLN A 121 29.78 -13.92 -7.88
C GLN A 121 28.72 -15.01 -8.07
N ARG A 122 27.81 -15.14 -7.10
CA ARG A 122 26.71 -16.09 -7.12
C ARG A 122 25.44 -15.31 -6.80
N PRO A 123 24.57 -15.07 -7.79
CA PRO A 123 23.30 -14.41 -7.55
C PRO A 123 22.52 -15.14 -6.46
N TYR A 124 21.90 -14.38 -5.56
CA TYR A 124 21.16 -14.92 -4.42
C TYR A 124 19.81 -14.22 -4.29
N ARG A 125 18.90 -14.81 -3.51
CA ARG A 125 17.55 -14.27 -3.29
C ARG A 125 17.45 -13.78 -1.86
N THR A 126 16.79 -12.64 -1.67
CA THR A 126 16.40 -12.15 -0.35
C THR A 126 14.90 -12.27 -0.18
N HIS A 127 14.42 -12.35 1.06
CA HIS A 127 12.99 -12.39 1.34
C HIS A 127 12.26 -11.12 0.86
N ALA A 128 12.97 -9.99 0.74
CA ALA A 128 12.41 -8.71 0.31
C ALA A 128 12.27 -8.59 -1.22
N THR A 129 13.03 -9.37 -2.01
CA THR A 129 13.05 -9.29 -3.48
C THR A 129 12.24 -10.46 -4.03
N SER A 130 10.97 -10.19 -4.34
CA SER A 130 9.85 -11.15 -4.51
C SER A 130 9.92 -12.15 -5.67
N SER A 131 11.07 -12.34 -6.30
CA SER A 131 11.35 -13.36 -7.34
C SER A 131 12.71 -13.13 -7.99
N ASP A 132 13.29 -11.96 -7.76
CA ASP A 132 14.44 -11.49 -8.52
C ASP A 132 15.73 -11.90 -7.82
N ALA A 133 16.72 -12.30 -8.63
CA ALA A 133 18.03 -12.66 -8.11
C ALA A 133 18.87 -11.39 -7.96
N VAL A 134 19.46 -11.17 -6.78
CA VAL A 134 20.44 -10.11 -6.57
C VAL A 134 21.67 -10.41 -7.43
N ILE A 135 22.00 -9.50 -8.35
CA ILE A 135 23.16 -9.58 -9.26
C ILE A 135 24.27 -8.60 -8.89
N ALA A 136 23.96 -7.58 -8.09
CA ALA A 136 24.96 -6.70 -7.51
C ALA A 136 24.52 -6.10 -6.18
N GLU A 137 25.50 -5.54 -5.47
CA GLU A 137 25.30 -4.82 -4.21
C GLU A 137 25.87 -3.41 -4.34
N TRP A 138 25.13 -2.44 -3.82
CA TRP A 138 25.61 -1.08 -3.61
C TRP A 138 26.28 -1.00 -2.24
N ILE A 139 27.56 -0.63 -2.25
CA ILE A 139 28.41 -0.60 -1.07
C ILE A 139 28.73 0.85 -0.71
N CYS A 140 28.52 1.24 0.54
CA CYS A 140 28.97 2.55 1.03
C CYS A 140 30.49 2.65 0.95
N THR A 141 30.99 3.72 0.33
CA THR A 141 32.43 4.00 0.20
C THR A 141 33.09 4.46 1.51
N GLY A 142 32.29 4.76 2.55
CA GLY A 142 32.78 5.22 3.84
C GLY A 142 33.01 4.10 4.84
N CYS A 143 32.01 3.22 5.02
CA CYS A 143 32.04 2.16 6.04
C CYS A 143 31.88 0.75 5.47
N THR A 144 31.82 0.59 4.15
CA THR A 144 31.72 -0.70 3.45
C THR A 144 30.44 -1.50 3.69
N SER A 145 29.43 -0.91 4.33
CA SER A 145 28.11 -1.54 4.47
C SER A 145 27.41 -1.69 3.11
N VAL A 146 26.60 -2.74 2.97
CA VAL A 146 25.64 -2.87 1.88
C VAL A 146 24.49 -1.90 2.15
N VAL A 147 24.18 -1.05 1.17
CA VAL A 147 23.18 0.03 1.29
C VAL A 147 22.08 -0.05 0.22
N GLY A 148 22.19 -1.01 -0.69
CA GLY A 148 21.20 -1.26 -1.73
C GLY A 148 21.53 -2.55 -2.47
N LEU A 149 20.52 -3.13 -3.09
CA LEU A 149 20.63 -4.35 -3.90
C LEU A 149 20.22 -4.02 -5.34
N ASP A 150 20.93 -4.62 -6.28
CA ASP A 150 20.63 -4.58 -7.71
C ASP A 150 20.18 -5.98 -8.12
N VAL A 151 18.96 -6.08 -8.62
CA VAL A 151 18.30 -7.36 -8.90
C VAL A 151 18.07 -7.54 -10.39
N ASP A 152 18.10 -8.79 -10.82
CA ASP A 152 17.75 -9.18 -12.17
C ASP A 152 16.23 -9.15 -12.33
N HIS A 153 15.72 -8.09 -12.94
CA HIS A 153 14.30 -7.89 -13.22
C HIS A 153 13.78 -8.77 -14.37
N GLY A 154 14.63 -9.65 -14.93
CA GLY A 154 14.31 -10.38 -16.16
C GLY A 154 14.28 -9.45 -17.37
N ASP A 155 14.30 -10.04 -18.56
CA ASP A 155 14.15 -9.31 -19.82
C ASP A 155 12.69 -8.80 -19.96
N GLU A 156 12.25 -7.84 -19.14
CA GLU A 156 11.18 -6.96 -19.57
C GLU A 156 11.76 -6.14 -20.73
N PRO A 157 11.16 -6.19 -21.94
CA PRO A 157 11.69 -5.50 -23.09
C PRO A 157 11.74 -4.01 -22.77
N ASP A 158 12.97 -3.50 -22.74
CA ASP A 158 13.34 -2.10 -22.60
C ASP A 158 12.29 -1.24 -23.31
N GLY A 159 11.42 -0.60 -22.51
CA GLY A 159 10.37 0.28 -22.99
C GLY A 159 11.04 1.46 -23.66
N GLY A 160 11.34 1.29 -24.95
CA GLY A 160 12.13 2.19 -25.75
C GLY A 160 11.56 3.59 -25.73
N LEU A 161 12.09 4.44 -24.85
CA LEU A 161 11.98 5.89 -24.94
C LEU A 161 13.32 6.45 -25.40
N LEU A 162 13.63 6.12 -26.65
CA LEU A 162 14.44 6.97 -27.51
C LEU A 162 13.62 7.26 -28.77
N ARG A 163 12.88 8.37 -28.75
CA ARG A 163 12.71 9.22 -29.91
C ARG A 163 12.34 10.65 -29.52
#